data_AF-A0A2V3JFD8-F1
#
_entry.id   AF-A0A2V3JFD8-F1
#
_cell.length_a   1.000
_cell.length_b   1.000
_cell.length_c   1.000
_cell.angle_alpha   90.00
_cell.angle_beta   90.00
_cell.angle_gamma   90.00
#
_symmetry.space_group_name_H-M   'P 1'
#
loop_
_entity.id
_entity.type
_entity.pdbx_description
1 polymer ?
#
loop_
_entity_poly.entity_id
_entity_poly.type
_entity_poly.pdbx_seq_one_letter_code
_entity_poly.pdbx_strand_id
1 'polypeptide(L)'
;MEVEVKIKLKHGVADPEGENTKKALNLLGFSNVVAVRTIKTFVIDVKVEDGDREGAEERVRHEVEEMCKKLLANPVIQEYEINILG
;
A
#
# COMPACT_ATOMS: atom_id res chain seq x y z
N MET A 1 2.26 10.85 -14.24
CA MET A 1 2.34 9.41 -13.93
C MET A 1 1.57 9.18 -12.65
N GLU A 2 0.77 8.13 -12.59
CA GLU A 2 0.05 7.76 -11.38
C GLU A 2 0.84 6.65 -10.67
N VAL A 3 0.95 6.70 -9.34
CA VAL A 3 1.67 5.68 -8.57
C VAL A 3 0.78 5.15 -7.46
N GLU A 4 0.63 3.84 -7.41
CA GLU A 4 -0.06 3.15 -6.33
C GLU A 4 0.97 2.60 -5.34
N VAL A 5 0.83 2.96 -4.06
CA VAL A 5 1.63 2.43 -2.96
C VAL A 5 0.74 1.65 -2.00
N LYS A 6 0.88 0.32 -1.97
CA LYS A 6 0.17 -0.55 -1.03
C LYS A 6 1.01 -0.75 0.22
N ILE A 7 0.49 -0.36 1.38
CA ILE A 7 1.07 -0.59 2.70
C ILE A 7 0.33 -1.74 3.40
N LYS A 8 1.08 -2.74 3.85
CA LYS A 8 0.56 -3.94 4.52
C LYS A 8 1.31 -4.16 5.83
N LEU A 9 0.67 -4.77 6.82
CA LEU A 9 1.36 -5.22 8.03
C LEU A 9 2.28 -6.40 7.69
N LYS A 10 3.47 -6.43 8.30
CA LYS A 10 4.40 -7.55 8.15
C LYS A 10 3.82 -8.84 8.72
N HIS A 11 4.33 -9.97 8.25
CA HIS A 11 3.96 -11.27 8.80
C HIS A 11 4.22 -11.33 10.32
N GLY A 12 3.24 -11.85 11.07
CA GLY A 12 3.30 -11.96 12.53
C GLY A 12 2.87 -10.69 13.29
N VAL A 13 2.64 -9.57 12.61
CA VAL A 13 2.03 -8.39 13.23
C VAL A 13 0.52 -8.56 13.27
N ALA A 14 -0.08 -8.35 14.45
CA ALA A 14 -1.53 -8.44 14.62
C ALA A 14 -2.25 -7.35 13.81
N ASP A 15 -3.36 -7.73 13.18
CA ASP A 15 -4.29 -6.83 12.49
C ASP A 15 -5.66 -6.88 13.21
N PRO A 16 -5.83 -6.15 14.33
CA PRO A 16 -7.09 -6.17 15.08
C PRO A 16 -8.30 -5.70 14.25
N GLU A 17 -8.08 -4.81 13.28
CA GLU A 17 -9.12 -4.29 12.41
C GLU A 17 -9.63 -5.36 11.44
N GLY A 18 -8.71 -6.09 10.80
CA GLY A 18 -9.05 -7.23 9.95
C GLY A 18 -9.78 -8.33 10.74
N GLU A 19 -9.30 -8.66 11.93
CA GLU A 19 -9.95 -9.66 12.80
C GLU A 19 -11.37 -9.25 13.21
N ASN A 20 -11.58 -7.99 13.58
CA ASN A 20 -12.89 -7.48 13.95
C ASN A 20 -13.84 -7.44 12.74
N THR A 21 -13.34 -7.06 11.57
CA THR A 21 -14.11 -7.07 10.32
C THR A 21 -14.54 -8.49 9.95
N LYS A 22 -13.65 -9.48 10.05
CA LYS A 22 -14.00 -10.90 9.86
C LYS A 22 -15.13 -11.33 10.80
N LYS A 23 -15.03 -11.00 12.09
CA LYS A 23 -16.07 -11.33 13.08
C LYS A 23 -17.41 -10.70 12.70
N ALA A 24 -17.41 -9.43 12.31
CA ALA A 24 -18.60 -8.73 11.87
C ALA A 24 -19.24 -9.38 10.64
N LEU A 25 -18.45 -9.74 9.62
CA LEU A 25 -18.93 -10.44 8.43
C LEU A 25 -19.55 -11.80 8.76
N ASN A 26 -18.94 -12.57 9.66
CA ASN A 26 -19.51 -13.85 10.10
C ASN A 26 -20.85 -13.66 10.84
N LEU A 27 -20.99 -12.63 11.68
CA LEU A 27 -22.26 -12.30 12.34
C LEU A 27 -23.36 -11.89 11.37
N LEU A 28 -22.98 -11.30 10.22
CA LEU A 28 -23.90 -10.97 9.12
C LEU A 28 -24.27 -12.16 8.23
N GLY A 29 -23.76 -13.37 8.53
CA GLY A 29 -24.07 -14.60 7.80
C GLY A 29 -23.06 -15.00 6.72
N PHE A 30 -21.96 -14.25 6.54
CA PHE A 30 -20.91 -14.58 5.58
C PHE A 30 -19.91 -15.61 6.15
N SER A 31 -20.39 -16.79 6.53
CA SER A 31 -19.60 -17.82 7.24
C SER A 31 -18.44 -18.42 6.45
N ASN A 32 -18.37 -18.17 5.14
CA ASN A 32 -17.27 -18.60 4.27
C ASN A 32 -16.05 -17.67 4.31
N VAL A 33 -16.11 -16.55 5.04
CA VAL A 33 -14.97 -15.62 5.18
C VAL A 33 -13.95 -16.15 6.20
N VAL A 34 -12.86 -16.70 5.69
CA VAL A 34 -11.81 -17.32 6.53
C VAL A 34 -10.80 -16.33 7.12
N ALA A 35 -10.55 -15.21 6.43
CA ALA A 35 -9.60 -14.18 6.85
C ALA A 35 -9.96 -12.83 6.19
N VAL A 36 -9.66 -11.74 6.90
CA VAL A 36 -9.69 -10.38 6.37
C VAL A 36 -8.36 -9.74 6.73
N ARG A 37 -7.81 -8.94 5.82
CA ARG A 37 -6.59 -8.16 6.05
C ARG A 37 -6.87 -6.70 5.71
N THR A 38 -6.50 -5.81 6.58
CA THR A 38 -6.55 -4.37 6.34
C THR A 38 -5.25 -3.94 5.67
N ILE A 39 -5.40 -3.21 4.56
CA ILE A 39 -4.28 -2.62 3.84
C ILE A 39 -4.59 -1.14 3.61
N LYS A 40 -3.54 -0.32 3.51
CA LYS A 40 -3.68 1.08 3.14
C LYS A 40 -3.07 1.29 1.77
N THR A 41 -3.79 1.92 0.86
CA THR A 41 -3.28 2.28 -0.46
C THR A 41 -3.19 3.80 -0.58
N PHE A 42 -2.06 4.31 -1.03
CA PHE A 42 -1.92 5.67 -1.51
C PHE A 42 -1.92 5.67 -3.04
N VAL A 43 -2.68 6.58 -3.64
CA VAL A 43 -2.62 6.89 -5.07
C VAL A 43 -2.01 8.27 -5.19
N ILE A 44 -0.90 8.37 -5.92
CA ILE A 44 -0.05 9.56 -5.97
C ILE A 44 0.12 9.98 -7.44
N ASP A 45 -0.34 11.18 -7.77
CA ASP A 45 -0.06 11.81 -9.05
C ASP A 45 1.31 12.49 -9.03
N VAL A 46 2.24 11.98 -9.84
CA VAL A 46 3.59 12.54 -9.99
C VAL A 46 3.71 13.22 -11.34
N LYS A 47 4.05 14.51 -11.32
CA LYS A 47 4.30 15.31 -12.52
C LYS A 47 5.65 14.89 -13.12
N VAL A 48 5.66 14.56 -14.40
CA VAL A 48 6.88 14.32 -15.20
C VAL A 48 6.87 15.32 -16.34
N GLU A 49 7.95 16.09 -16.47
CA GLU A 49 8.07 17.09 -17.54
C GLU A 49 8.50 16.43 -18.85
N ASP A 50 8.10 17.00 -20.00
CA ASP A 50 8.29 16.36 -21.31
C ASP A 50 9.76 16.12 -21.68
N GLY A 51 10.68 16.96 -21.18
CA GLY A 51 12.13 16.79 -21.36
C GLY A 51 12.74 15.65 -20.56
N ASP A 52 12.00 15.10 -19.61
CA ASP A 52 12.48 14.15 -18.60
C ASP A 52 11.94 12.74 -18.82
N ARG A 53 11.31 12.44 -19.96
CA ARG A 53 10.69 11.12 -20.18
C ARG A 53 11.68 9.96 -20.09
N GLU A 54 12.92 10.16 -20.51
CA GLU A 54 13.97 9.14 -20.38
C GLU A 54 14.35 8.94 -18.90
N GLY A 55 14.17 7.72 -18.41
CA GLY A 55 14.41 7.37 -17.01
C GLY A 55 13.42 7.97 -16.00
N ALA A 56 12.30 8.54 -16.45
CA ALA A 56 11.27 9.10 -15.58
C ALA A 56 10.78 8.09 -14.54
N GLU A 57 10.47 6.87 -14.98
CA GLU A 57 9.94 5.82 -14.11
C GLU A 57 10.89 5.50 -12.95
N GLU A 58 12.20 5.39 -13.22
CA GLU A 58 13.20 5.09 -12.18
C GLU A 58 13.32 6.23 -11.16
N ARG A 59 13.28 7.48 -11.63
CA ARG A 59 13.30 8.64 -10.72
C ARG A 59 12.05 8.72 -9.87
N VAL A 60 10.87 8.54 -10.49
CA VAL A 60 9.59 8.48 -9.77
C VAL A 60 9.60 7.35 -8.75
N ARG A 61 10.09 6.17 -9.11
CA ARG A 61 10.23 5.03 -8.20
C ARG A 61 11.10 5.39 -7.01
N HIS A 62 12.29 5.95 -7.24
CA HIS A 62 13.21 6.35 -6.19
C HIS A 62 12.60 7.39 -5.24
N GLU A 63 11.92 8.41 -5.78
CA GLU A 63 11.24 9.43 -4.98
C GLU A 63 10.14 8.82 -4.11
N VAL A 64 9.31 7.93 -4.67
CA VAL A 64 8.23 7.27 -3.94
C VAL A 64 8.78 6.30 -2.88
N GLU A 65 9.88 5.60 -3.14
CA GLU A 65 10.58 4.81 -2.13
C GLU A 65 11.03 5.67 -0.93
N GLU A 66 11.54 6.87 -1.19
CA GLU A 66 11.92 7.81 -0.14
C GLU A 66 10.69 8.33 0.64
N MET A 67 9.57 8.59 -0.04
CA MET A 67 8.30 8.92 0.62
C MET A 67 7.84 7.79 1.55
N CYS A 68 7.95 6.53 1.09
CA CYS A 68 7.61 5.36 1.89
C CYS A 68 8.46 5.24 3.15
N LYS A 69 9.79 5.39 3.02
CA LYS A 69 10.73 5.30 4.14
C LYS A 69 10.55 6.44 5.15
N LYS A 70 10.25 7.65 4.68
CA LYS A 70 10.17 8.85 5.51
C LYS A 70 8.81 9.05 6.18
N LEU A 71 7.72 8.58 5.54
CA LEU A 71 6.37 8.94 5.96
C LEU A 71 5.34 7.82 5.80
N LEU A 72 5.23 7.22 4.61
CA LEU A 72 4.03 6.42 4.29
C LEU A 72 4.00 5.06 5.00
N ALA A 73 5.15 4.49 5.32
CA ALA A 73 5.27 3.19 5.96
C ALA A 73 6.03 3.30 7.30
N ASN A 74 5.54 2.60 8.32
CA ASN A 74 6.36 2.31 9.50
C ASN A 74 7.21 1.05 9.25
N PRO A 75 8.53 1.17 9.06
CA PRO A 75 9.38 0.03 8.64
C PRO A 75 9.49 -1.06 9.70
N VAL A 76 9.11 -0.81 10.96
CA VAL A 76 9.14 -1.81 12.02
C VAL A 76 8.03 -2.84 11.81
N ILE A 77 6.82 -2.36 11.49
CA ILE A 77 5.59 -3.18 11.48
C ILE A 77 4.92 -3.31 10.11
N GLN A 78 5.31 -2.52 9.13
CA GLN A 78 4.72 -2.48 7.80
C GLN A 78 5.76 -2.75 6.71
N GLU A 79 5.26 -3.28 5.60
CA GLU A 79 5.93 -3.42 4.32
C GLU A 79 5.11 -2.73 3.23
N TYR A 80 5.76 -2.38 2.12
CA TYR A 80 5.10 -1.67 1.03
C TYR A 80 5.46 -2.22 -0.35
N GLU A 81 4.55 -2.00 -1.29
CA GLU A 81 4.67 -2.38 -2.69
C GLU A 81 4.33 -1.14 -3.55
N ILE A 82 5.23 -0.78 -4.46
CA ILE A 82 5.08 0.38 -5.35
C ILE A 82 4.75 -0.14 -6.74
N ASN A 83 3.66 0.38 -7.31
CA ASN A 83 3.23 0.09 -8.67
C ASN A 83 3.08 1.41 -9.43
N ILE A 84 3.86 1.60 -10.48
CA ILE A 84 3.79 2.80 -11.32
C ILE A 84 2.82 2.52 -12.46
N LEU A 85 1.77 3.32 -12.53
CA LEU A 85 0.74 3.30 -13.55
C LEU A 85 1.10 4.39 -14.57
N GLY A 86 1.40 3.94 -15.80
CA GLY A 86 2.01 4.74 -16.88
C GLY A 86 1.40 6.12 -17.11
#